data_AF-A0A159SKY1-F1
#
_entry.id   AF-A0A159SKY1-F1
#
_cell.length_a   1.000
_cell.length_b   1.000
_cell.length_c   1.000
_cell.angle_alpha   90.00
_cell.angle_beta   90.00
_cell.angle_gamma   90.00
#
_symmetry.space_group_name_H-M   'P 1'
#
loop_
_entity.id
_entity.type
_entity.pdbx_description
1 polymer ?
#
loop_
_entity_poly.entity_id
_entity_poly.type
_entity_poly.pdbx_seq_one_letter_code
_entity_poly.pdbx_strand_id
1 'polypeptide(L)'
;EISITGNDSNSDNSNQNIFPDGSELAGGIAPSIYSNNLGPNKCPVEKICKDFGPLPQCRKDVHERNNWLSSNVKKFSSDNKGVLVPPRRQSLCLKITLQDFRTKKKKEGDFEKFIYSYASSEARKLRTIHNNNLEKAHQAIRYSFADIGNIIRGDDMMDTPTSKETITYLEKVLKIYNENNDKPKDAKKWWTENRHHVWEAMMCGYQSAQKDNQCTGYGNIDDIPQFLRWFREWGTYVCEESEKNMNTLKAVCFPKQPRTEANPALTVHENEMCSSTLKKYEEWYNKRKTEWTEQSIKYNNDKINYTDIKTLSPSEYLIEKC
;
A
#
# COMPACT_ATOMS: atom_id res chain seq x y z
N GLU A 1 -16.04 33.36 -6.05
CA GLU A 1 -17.15 32.55 -6.59
C GLU A 1 -16.61 31.17 -6.95
N ILE A 2 -16.96 30.14 -6.19
CA ILE A 2 -16.58 28.76 -6.49
C ILE A 2 -17.72 28.17 -7.31
N SER A 3 -17.52 28.07 -8.63
CA SER A 3 -18.50 27.46 -9.53
C SER A 3 -18.32 25.94 -9.50
N ILE A 4 -19.28 25.23 -8.93
CA ILE A 4 -19.34 23.77 -8.90
C ILE A 4 -20.29 23.34 -10.02
N THR A 5 -19.75 22.95 -11.17
CA THR A 5 -20.51 22.26 -12.21
C THR A 5 -20.50 20.76 -11.91
N GLY A 6 -21.54 20.28 -11.24
CA GLY A 6 -21.83 18.84 -11.15
C GLY A 6 -22.56 18.41 -12.43
N ASN A 7 -21.95 17.54 -13.22
CA ASN A 7 -22.67 16.79 -14.23
C ASN A 7 -23.28 15.55 -13.55
N ASP A 8 -24.60 15.60 -13.35
CA ASP A 8 -25.40 14.43 -13.01
C ASP A 8 -25.47 13.50 -14.24
N SER A 9 -24.97 12.28 -14.09
CA SER A 9 -25.40 11.16 -14.94
C SER A 9 -25.77 9.98 -14.04
N ASN A 10 -27.07 9.73 -13.98
CA ASN A 10 -27.64 8.51 -13.43
C ASN A 10 -27.24 7.33 -14.32
N SER A 11 -26.66 6.30 -13.73
CA SER A 11 -26.90 4.93 -14.18
C SER A 11 -26.79 3.98 -12.99
N ASP A 12 -27.95 3.52 -12.52
CA ASP A 12 -28.08 2.24 -11.85
C ASP A 12 -27.51 1.15 -12.75
N ASN A 13 -26.50 0.44 -12.27
CA ASN A 13 -26.39 -0.99 -12.53
C ASN A 13 -25.43 -1.63 -11.52
N SER A 14 -26.01 -2.49 -10.69
CA SER A 14 -25.31 -3.54 -9.98
C SER A 14 -24.53 -4.39 -10.98
N ASN A 15 -23.21 -4.39 -10.92
CA ASN A 15 -22.39 -5.52 -11.39
C ASN A 15 -21.03 -5.50 -10.72
N GLN A 16 -20.60 -6.70 -10.32
CA GLN A 16 -19.31 -7.02 -9.73
C GLN A 16 -18.18 -6.61 -10.68
N ASN A 17 -17.56 -5.44 -10.46
CA ASN A 17 -16.33 -5.07 -11.15
C ASN A 17 -15.13 -5.63 -10.39
N ILE A 18 -14.86 -6.92 -10.63
CA ILE A 18 -13.53 -7.49 -10.44
C ILE A 18 -12.67 -6.90 -11.58
N PHE A 19 -11.92 -5.85 -11.30
CA PHE A 19 -10.92 -5.35 -12.24
C PHE A 19 -9.80 -6.40 -12.38
N PRO A 20 -9.50 -6.89 -13.60
CA PRO A 20 -8.37 -7.79 -13.81
C PRO A 20 -7.06 -7.04 -13.51
N ASP A 21 -6.17 -7.70 -12.79
CA ASP A 21 -4.89 -7.21 -12.24
C ASP A 21 -3.81 -6.87 -13.30
N GLY A 22 -4.19 -6.69 -14.55
CA GLY A 22 -3.30 -6.44 -15.68
C GLY A 22 -2.94 -4.97 -15.86
N SER A 23 -2.23 -4.36 -14.92
CA SER A 23 -1.45 -3.17 -15.26
C SER A 23 -0.17 -3.63 -16.00
N GLU A 24 -0.14 -3.47 -17.32
CA GLU A 24 1.01 -3.68 -18.24
C GLU A 24 2.26 -2.81 -17.94
N LEU A 25 2.34 -2.16 -16.78
CA LEU A 25 3.56 -1.49 -16.30
C LEU A 25 4.70 -2.48 -15.98
N ALA A 26 4.38 -3.77 -15.86
CA ALA A 26 5.35 -4.85 -15.71
C ALA A 26 5.74 -5.37 -17.09
N GLY A 27 6.75 -4.74 -17.72
CA GLY A 27 7.21 -5.07 -19.08
C GLY A 27 7.37 -6.57 -19.35
N GLY A 28 6.31 -7.19 -19.91
CA GLY A 28 6.32 -8.51 -20.52
C GLY A 28 6.83 -9.68 -19.66
N ILE A 29 6.86 -9.58 -18.33
CA ILE A 29 7.28 -10.72 -17.48
C ILE A 29 6.07 -11.63 -17.28
N ALA A 30 6.19 -12.86 -17.78
CA ALA A 30 5.17 -13.89 -17.62
C ALA A 30 4.75 -14.03 -16.14
N PRO A 31 3.46 -14.25 -15.84
CA PRO A 31 2.99 -14.49 -14.48
C PRO A 31 3.83 -15.60 -13.86
N SER A 32 4.25 -15.39 -12.60
CA SER A 32 5.11 -16.35 -11.91
C SER A 32 4.46 -17.74 -11.94
N ILE A 33 5.22 -18.76 -12.32
CA ILE A 33 4.80 -20.17 -12.43
C ILE A 33 4.16 -20.68 -11.11
N TYR A 34 4.48 -20.03 -9.98
CA TYR A 34 3.95 -20.36 -8.66
C TYR A 34 2.52 -19.88 -8.40
N SER A 35 1.93 -19.05 -9.26
CA SER A 35 0.48 -18.76 -9.23
C SER A 35 -0.38 -20.01 -9.52
N ASN A 36 0.22 -21.09 -10.04
CA ASN A 36 -0.52 -22.28 -10.47
C ASN A 36 -0.65 -23.37 -9.39
N ASN A 37 0.10 -23.31 -8.29
CA ASN A 37 0.09 -24.39 -7.27
C ASN A 37 -0.89 -24.15 -6.12
N LEU A 38 -1.34 -22.91 -5.92
CA LEU A 38 -2.42 -22.56 -5.00
C LEU A 38 -3.53 -21.97 -5.87
N GLY A 39 -4.59 -22.76 -6.13
CA GLY A 39 -5.78 -22.25 -6.81
C GLY A 39 -6.27 -20.94 -6.17
N PRO A 40 -7.05 -20.11 -6.89
CA PRO A 40 -7.44 -18.79 -6.42
C PRO A 40 -7.99 -18.88 -5.00
N ASN A 41 -7.41 -18.06 -4.11
CA ASN A 41 -7.77 -17.90 -2.70
C ASN A 41 -7.42 -19.04 -1.72
N LYS A 42 -6.58 -20.00 -2.10
CA LYS A 42 -6.09 -21.02 -1.15
C LYS A 42 -4.95 -20.48 -0.28
N CYS A 43 -5.06 -20.70 1.02
CA CYS A 43 -4.01 -20.36 1.97
C CYS A 43 -2.88 -21.41 2.01
N PRO A 44 -1.66 -21.04 2.43
CA PRO A 44 -0.58 -21.99 2.66
C PRO A 44 -0.98 -23.08 3.66
N VAL A 45 -0.43 -24.28 3.49
CA VAL A 45 -0.66 -25.40 4.42
C VAL A 45 0.00 -25.13 5.77
N GLU A 46 -0.59 -25.65 6.85
CA GLU A 46 -0.09 -25.42 8.22
C GLU A 46 1.39 -25.76 8.42
N LYS A 47 1.92 -26.75 7.68
CA LYS A 47 3.33 -27.14 7.75
C LYS A 47 4.27 -26.00 7.36
N ILE A 48 3.90 -25.19 6.35
CA ILE A 48 4.66 -24.01 5.93
C ILE A 48 4.58 -22.94 7.02
N CYS A 49 3.39 -22.72 7.59
CA CYS A 49 3.18 -21.68 8.59
C CYS A 49 3.88 -21.93 9.92
N LYS A 50 4.19 -23.19 10.26
CA LYS A 50 4.94 -23.53 11.50
C LYS A 50 6.36 -22.97 11.53
N ASP A 51 6.93 -22.66 10.37
CA ASP A 51 8.29 -22.11 10.28
C ASP A 51 8.36 -20.60 10.53
N PHE A 52 7.21 -19.91 10.61
CA PHE A 52 7.12 -18.45 10.74
C PHE A 52 6.44 -18.07 12.06
N GLY A 53 7.26 -17.74 13.08
CA GLY A 53 6.76 -17.32 14.39
C GLY A 53 6.44 -15.81 14.44
N PRO A 54 5.42 -15.39 15.22
CA PRO A 54 5.14 -13.97 15.42
C PRO A 54 6.27 -13.29 16.19
N LEU A 55 6.70 -12.14 15.69
CA LEU A 55 7.71 -11.29 16.30
C LEU A 55 7.03 -10.31 17.28
N PRO A 56 7.28 -10.40 18.61
CA PRO A 56 6.58 -9.58 19.60
C PRO A 56 6.78 -8.07 19.46
N GLN A 57 7.82 -7.64 18.73
CA GLN A 57 8.11 -6.25 18.42
C GLN A 57 7.17 -5.64 17.36
N CYS A 58 6.49 -6.46 16.56
CA CYS A 58 5.53 -6.02 15.56
C CYS A 58 4.15 -5.85 16.18
N ARG A 59 3.97 -4.82 17.02
CA ARG A 59 2.67 -4.50 17.64
C ARG A 59 1.95 -3.39 16.89
N LYS A 60 0.63 -3.34 17.06
CA LYS A 60 -0.17 -2.18 16.71
C LYS A 60 0.28 -1.03 17.61
N ASP A 61 0.93 -0.02 17.04
CA ASP A 61 1.14 1.21 17.77
C ASP A 61 -0.16 2.01 17.79
N VAL A 62 -0.64 2.37 18.98
CA VAL A 62 -1.91 3.12 19.18
C VAL A 62 -1.81 4.56 18.66
N HIS A 63 -0.60 5.00 18.31
CA HIS A 63 -0.26 6.37 17.94
C HIS A 63 0.08 6.56 16.46
N GLU A 64 -0.28 5.64 15.57
CA GLU A 64 -0.11 5.84 14.12
C GLU A 64 -0.80 7.15 13.71
N ARG A 65 0.00 8.21 13.58
CA ARG A 65 -0.44 9.46 12.99
C ARG A 65 -0.76 9.09 11.55
N ASN A 66 -2.04 9.05 11.19
CA ASN A 66 -2.56 8.72 9.85
C ASN A 66 -2.17 9.78 8.79
N ASN A 67 -0.99 10.36 8.90
CA ASN A 67 -0.50 11.47 8.08
C ASN A 67 0.56 10.97 7.11
N TRP A 68 0.39 11.39 5.87
CA TRP A 68 1.35 11.22 4.79
C TRP A 68 2.53 12.17 5.04
N LEU A 69 3.73 11.63 5.18
CA LEU A 69 4.91 12.42 5.53
C LEU A 69 5.81 12.65 4.31
N SER A 70 6.21 13.90 4.09
CA SER A 70 7.25 14.25 3.12
C SER A 70 8.68 14.12 3.70
N SER A 71 8.79 13.93 5.02
CA SER A 71 10.07 13.77 5.71
C SER A 71 10.60 12.33 5.61
N ASN A 72 11.92 12.18 5.79
CA ASN A 72 12.62 10.88 5.74
C ASN A 72 12.47 10.18 4.38
N VAL A 73 12.48 10.93 3.28
CA VAL A 73 12.57 10.40 1.92
C VAL A 73 13.97 10.70 1.37
N LYS A 74 14.64 9.69 0.81
CA LYS A 74 15.94 9.85 0.15
C LYS A 74 15.78 10.85 -1.00
N LYS A 75 16.66 11.85 -1.09
CA LYS A 75 16.63 12.86 -2.17
C LYS A 75 15.28 13.57 -2.32
N PHE A 76 14.60 13.89 -1.20
CA PHE A 76 13.28 14.55 -1.19
C PHE A 76 13.25 15.94 -1.85
N SER A 77 14.39 16.61 -2.01
CA SER A 77 14.47 17.91 -2.70
C SER A 77 14.78 17.82 -4.20
N SER A 78 15.10 16.62 -4.71
CA SER A 78 15.47 16.40 -6.12
C SER A 78 14.65 15.25 -6.71
N ASP A 79 15.26 14.07 -6.87
CA ASP A 79 14.69 12.92 -7.58
C ASP A 79 13.34 12.52 -6.99
N ASN A 80 13.17 12.63 -5.66
CA ASN A 80 11.94 12.25 -4.96
C ASN A 80 11.15 13.47 -4.46
N LYS A 81 11.28 14.62 -5.12
CA LYS A 81 10.46 15.80 -4.82
C LYS A 81 8.99 15.48 -5.02
N GLY A 82 8.20 15.69 -3.97
CA GLY A 82 6.76 15.43 -3.96
C GLY A 82 6.35 14.05 -3.45
N VAL A 83 7.29 13.17 -3.14
CA VAL A 83 6.99 11.86 -2.55
C VAL A 83 6.48 12.02 -1.12
N LEU A 84 5.36 11.37 -0.82
CA LEU A 84 4.83 11.24 0.53
C LEU A 84 4.83 9.78 0.97
N VAL A 85 5.34 9.50 2.16
CA VAL A 85 5.43 8.16 2.72
C VAL A 85 4.08 7.76 3.33
N PRO A 86 3.47 6.64 2.91
CA PRO A 86 2.25 6.13 3.52
C PRO A 86 2.42 5.85 5.03
N PRO A 87 1.41 6.14 5.88
CA PRO A 87 1.47 5.80 7.30
C PRO A 87 1.81 4.33 7.55
N ARG A 88 1.23 3.42 6.76
CA ARG A 88 1.53 1.98 6.80
C ARG A 88 3.01 1.70 6.57
N ARG A 89 3.64 2.34 5.57
CA ARG A 89 5.07 2.18 5.28
C ARG A 89 5.94 2.71 6.42
N GLN A 90 5.58 3.85 7.02
CA GLN A 90 6.30 4.40 8.18
C GLN A 90 6.32 3.40 9.35
N SER A 91 5.22 2.66 9.52
CA SER A 91 5.06 1.64 10.56
C SER A 91 5.39 0.22 10.13
N LEU A 92 5.93 0.01 8.92
CA LEU A 92 6.20 -1.32 8.39
C LEU A 92 7.12 -2.11 9.32
N CYS A 93 6.69 -3.29 9.75
CA CYS A 93 7.48 -4.09 10.68
C CYS A 93 8.60 -4.84 9.95
N LEU A 94 9.72 -4.15 9.72
CA LEU A 94 10.96 -4.74 9.26
C LEU A 94 12.10 -3.91 9.83
N LYS A 95 12.94 -4.54 10.66
CA LYS A 95 14.12 -3.90 11.21
C LYS A 95 15.22 -4.94 11.34
N ILE A 96 16.22 -4.83 10.47
CA ILE A 96 17.41 -5.67 10.50
C ILE A 96 18.59 -4.81 10.94
N THR A 97 19.20 -5.18 12.06
CA THR A 97 20.36 -4.50 12.62
C THR A 97 21.65 -5.28 12.36
N LEU A 98 22.80 -4.65 12.60
CA LEU A 98 24.09 -5.33 12.58
C LEU A 98 24.13 -6.55 13.54
N GLN A 99 23.45 -6.50 14.69
CA GLN A 99 23.42 -7.61 15.63
C GLN A 99 22.58 -8.78 15.11
N ASP A 100 21.46 -8.50 14.45
CA ASP A 100 20.66 -9.51 13.77
C ASP A 100 21.50 -10.19 12.67
N PHE A 101 22.20 -9.41 11.85
CA PHE A 101 23.12 -9.95 10.85
C PHE A 101 24.19 -10.85 11.50
N ARG A 102 24.87 -10.39 12.56
CA ARG A 102 25.93 -11.17 13.24
C ARG A 102 25.42 -12.49 13.84
N THR A 103 24.18 -12.52 14.31
CA THR A 103 23.59 -13.71 14.95
C THR A 103 23.02 -14.67 13.92
N LYS A 104 22.22 -14.17 12.96
CA LYS A 104 21.51 -14.98 11.98
C LYS A 104 22.42 -15.52 10.87
N LYS A 105 23.53 -14.85 10.54
CA LYS A 105 24.51 -15.36 9.55
C LYS A 105 25.26 -16.63 9.99
N LYS A 106 25.05 -17.13 11.22
CA LYS A 106 25.77 -18.29 11.76
C LYS A 106 25.22 -19.62 11.25
N LYS A 107 23.98 -19.63 10.75
CA LYS A 107 23.29 -20.81 10.25
C LYS A 107 22.62 -20.49 8.92
N GLU A 108 22.82 -21.35 7.93
CA GLU A 108 22.18 -21.21 6.62
C GLU A 108 20.65 -21.16 6.77
N GLY A 109 20.00 -20.20 6.11
CA GLY A 109 18.55 -20.02 6.14
C GLY A 109 18.00 -19.23 7.32
N ASP A 110 18.76 -18.99 8.40
CA ASP A 110 18.25 -18.28 9.57
C ASP A 110 18.01 -16.78 9.30
N PHE A 111 18.76 -16.17 8.38
CA PHE A 111 18.57 -14.77 8.00
C PHE A 111 17.32 -14.60 7.12
N GLU A 112 17.10 -15.51 6.19
CA GLU A 112 15.91 -15.58 5.34
C GLU A 112 14.66 -15.83 6.19
N LYS A 113 14.70 -16.81 7.10
CA LYS A 113 13.62 -17.06 8.06
C LYS A 113 13.31 -15.86 8.94
N PHE A 114 14.31 -15.05 9.27
CA PHE A 114 14.09 -13.81 10.02
C PHE A 114 13.33 -12.77 9.19
N ILE A 115 13.63 -12.63 7.90
CA ILE A 115 12.84 -11.80 6.97
C ILE A 115 11.41 -12.33 6.87
N TYR A 116 11.21 -13.64 6.71
CA TYR A 116 9.88 -14.25 6.63
C TYR A 116 9.06 -14.03 7.92
N SER A 117 9.70 -14.10 9.08
CA SER A 117 9.05 -13.84 10.37
C SER A 117 8.58 -12.39 10.49
N TYR A 118 9.36 -11.42 9.96
CA TYR A 118 8.91 -10.02 9.86
C TYR A 118 7.73 -9.85 8.91
N ALA A 119 7.80 -10.45 7.72
CA ALA A 119 6.72 -10.39 6.75
C ALA A 119 5.40 -10.96 7.32
N SER A 120 5.47 -12.14 7.96
CA SER A 120 4.34 -12.75 8.68
C SER A 120 3.78 -11.83 9.77
N SER A 121 4.66 -11.24 10.58
CA SER A 121 4.24 -10.39 11.68
C SER A 121 3.62 -9.06 11.20
N GLU A 122 4.14 -8.49 10.12
CA GLU A 122 3.57 -7.32 9.44
C GLU A 122 2.15 -7.63 8.94
N ALA A 123 1.95 -8.76 8.24
CA ALA A 123 0.64 -9.15 7.75
C ALA A 123 -0.36 -9.41 8.88
N ARG A 124 0.08 -10.06 9.97
CA ARG A 124 -0.73 -10.22 11.18
C ARG A 124 -1.15 -8.87 11.76
N LYS A 125 -0.22 -7.92 11.87
CA LYS A 125 -0.48 -6.56 12.38
C LYS A 125 -1.52 -5.86 11.49
N LEU A 126 -1.36 -5.89 10.17
CA LEU A 126 -2.29 -5.25 9.23
C LEU A 126 -3.68 -5.86 9.29
N ARG A 127 -3.79 -7.19 9.40
CA ARG A 127 -5.09 -7.84 9.58
C ARG A 127 -5.74 -7.48 10.91
N THR A 128 -4.95 -7.31 11.96
CA THR A 128 -5.44 -6.85 13.27
C THR A 128 -5.95 -5.40 13.21
N ILE A 129 -5.31 -4.54 12.41
CA ILE A 129 -5.73 -3.14 12.19
C ILE A 129 -7.04 -3.09 11.38
N HIS A 130 -7.12 -3.85 10.29
CA HIS A 130 -8.26 -3.92 9.38
C HIS A 130 -9.12 -5.17 9.63
N ASN A 131 -9.43 -5.46 10.90
CA ASN A 131 -10.11 -6.70 11.32
C ASN A 131 -11.51 -6.89 10.70
N ASN A 132 -12.22 -5.79 10.46
CA ASN A 132 -13.58 -5.75 9.93
C ASN A 132 -13.67 -5.49 8.41
N ASN A 133 -12.54 -5.29 7.71
CA ASN A 133 -12.53 -5.03 6.28
C ASN A 133 -11.44 -5.87 5.60
N LEU A 134 -11.87 -6.97 4.97
CA LEU A 134 -11.00 -7.94 4.34
C LEU A 134 -10.19 -7.33 3.18
N GLU A 135 -10.84 -6.59 2.29
CA GLU A 135 -10.17 -6.01 1.12
C GLU A 135 -9.13 -4.96 1.51
N LYS A 136 -9.43 -4.10 2.51
CA LYS A 136 -8.43 -3.17 3.06
C LYS A 136 -7.24 -3.92 3.67
N ALA A 137 -7.49 -5.02 4.38
CA ALA A 137 -6.42 -5.85 4.93
C ALA A 137 -5.55 -6.46 3.81
N HIS A 138 -6.17 -7.09 2.82
CA HIS A 138 -5.47 -7.67 1.67
C HIS A 138 -4.65 -6.64 0.91
N GLN A 139 -5.22 -5.48 0.64
CA GLN A 139 -4.53 -4.44 -0.11
C GLN A 139 -3.35 -3.84 0.67
N ALA A 140 -3.51 -3.61 1.99
CA ALA A 140 -2.42 -3.18 2.84
C ALA A 140 -1.28 -4.23 2.89
N ILE A 141 -1.61 -5.52 2.91
CA ILE A 141 -0.63 -6.62 2.86
C ILE A 141 0.12 -6.62 1.52
N ARG A 142 -0.58 -6.42 0.39
CA ARG A 142 0.06 -6.28 -0.94
C ARG A 142 1.02 -5.09 -1.00
N TYR A 143 0.64 -3.94 -0.43
CA TYR A 143 1.55 -2.79 -0.35
C TYR A 143 2.77 -3.05 0.54
N SER A 144 2.60 -3.65 1.72
CA SER A 144 3.73 -4.02 2.58
C SER A 144 4.64 -5.08 1.95
N PHE A 145 4.09 -6.05 1.23
CA PHE A 145 4.87 -7.03 0.46
C PHE A 145 5.79 -6.35 -0.55
N ALA A 146 5.23 -5.44 -1.36
CA ALA A 146 5.98 -4.72 -2.37
C ALA A 146 7.05 -3.80 -1.75
N ASP A 147 6.76 -3.16 -0.62
CA ASP A 147 7.74 -2.35 0.10
C ASP A 147 8.87 -3.19 0.73
N ILE A 148 8.57 -4.37 1.27
CA ILE A 148 9.61 -5.33 1.70
C ILE A 148 10.50 -5.67 0.50
N GLY A 149 9.91 -5.89 -0.68
CA GLY A 149 10.65 -6.10 -1.93
C GLY A 149 11.63 -4.97 -2.24
N ASN A 150 11.19 -3.71 -2.16
CA ASN A 150 12.09 -2.58 -2.40
C ASN A 150 13.17 -2.41 -1.31
N ILE A 151 12.86 -2.73 -0.04
CA ILE A 151 13.86 -2.71 1.04
C ILE A 151 14.93 -3.77 0.79
N ILE A 152 14.53 -4.98 0.40
CA ILE A 152 15.44 -6.09 0.08
C ILE A 152 16.32 -5.76 -1.11
N ARG A 153 15.75 -5.19 -2.18
CA ARG A 153 16.46 -4.80 -3.41
C ARG A 153 17.24 -3.49 -3.30
N GLY A 154 17.15 -2.80 -2.16
CA GLY A 154 17.93 -1.59 -1.86
C GLY A 154 17.45 -0.31 -2.55
N ASP A 155 16.25 -0.31 -3.11
CA ASP A 155 15.66 0.82 -3.86
C ASP A 155 14.44 1.45 -3.18
N ASP A 156 14.15 1.08 -1.92
CA ASP A 156 13.13 1.75 -1.10
C ASP A 156 13.45 3.24 -0.87
N MET A 157 12.45 4.11 -0.97
CA MET A 157 12.63 5.56 -0.93
C MET A 157 12.78 6.12 0.49
N MET A 158 12.45 5.38 1.56
CA MET A 158 12.61 5.92 2.92
C MET A 158 14.08 6.03 3.34
N ASP A 159 14.44 7.15 3.97
CA ASP A 159 15.78 7.41 4.46
C ASP A 159 16.01 6.83 5.87
N THR A 160 16.06 5.50 5.96
CA THR A 160 16.24 4.78 7.23
C THR A 160 17.40 3.78 7.16
N PRO A 161 18.02 3.42 8.30
CA PRO A 161 19.07 2.40 8.32
C PRO A 161 18.62 1.08 7.69
N THR A 162 17.40 0.60 8.00
CA THR A 162 16.89 -0.64 7.41
C THR A 162 16.75 -0.56 5.89
N SER A 163 16.29 0.57 5.34
CA SER A 163 16.20 0.78 3.89
C SER A 163 17.58 0.80 3.20
N LYS A 164 18.64 1.21 3.91
CA LYS A 164 20.00 1.29 3.37
C LYS A 164 20.80 0.00 3.54
N GLU A 165 20.65 -0.67 4.68
CA GLU A 165 21.58 -1.71 5.11
C GLU A 165 21.08 -3.14 4.83
N THR A 166 19.77 -3.34 4.69
CA THR A 166 19.19 -4.68 4.51
C THR A 166 19.78 -5.42 3.31
N ILE A 167 19.88 -4.76 2.16
CA ILE A 167 20.54 -5.32 0.95
C ILE A 167 21.98 -5.75 1.25
N THR A 168 22.75 -4.91 1.93
CA THR A 168 24.15 -5.19 2.25
C THR A 168 24.29 -6.39 3.17
N TYR A 169 23.41 -6.53 4.16
CA TYR A 169 23.40 -7.68 5.06
C TYR A 169 22.99 -8.95 4.34
N LEU A 170 21.93 -8.90 3.52
CA LEU A 170 21.47 -10.05 2.75
C LEU A 170 22.56 -10.55 1.80
N GLU A 171 23.12 -9.69 0.96
CA GLU A 171 24.15 -10.10 -0.01
C GLU A 171 25.41 -10.67 0.65
N LYS A 172 25.77 -10.18 1.85
CA LYS A 172 26.86 -10.78 2.63
C LYS A 172 26.52 -12.20 3.10
N VAL A 173 25.29 -12.45 3.54
CA VAL A 173 24.85 -13.80 3.91
C VAL A 173 24.82 -14.71 2.68
N LEU A 174 24.28 -14.23 1.57
CA LEU A 174 24.23 -14.98 0.31
C LEU A 174 25.64 -15.36 -0.16
N LYS A 175 26.62 -14.45 -0.09
CA LYS A 175 28.01 -14.77 -0.43
C LYS A 175 28.61 -15.84 0.48
N ILE A 176 28.30 -15.86 1.77
CA ILE A 176 28.83 -16.88 2.69
C ILE A 176 28.36 -18.30 2.31
N TYR A 177 27.10 -18.45 1.91
CA TYR A 177 26.49 -19.78 1.72
C TYR A 177 26.35 -20.20 0.25
N ASN A 178 26.34 -19.24 -0.68
CA ASN A 178 26.01 -19.50 -2.09
C ASN A 178 27.20 -19.30 -3.04
N GLU A 179 28.40 -18.95 -2.56
CA GLU A 179 29.56 -18.65 -3.42
C GLU A 179 29.86 -19.77 -4.43
N ASN A 180 29.79 -21.02 -3.98
CA ASN A 180 30.16 -22.21 -4.75
C ASN A 180 28.95 -23.00 -5.30
N ASN A 181 27.76 -22.40 -5.33
CA ASN A 181 26.57 -23.03 -5.91
C ASN A 181 25.81 -22.02 -6.80
N ASP A 182 24.75 -22.51 -7.45
CA ASP A 182 23.95 -21.75 -8.42
C ASP A 182 22.85 -20.89 -7.78
N LYS A 183 22.76 -20.89 -6.44
CA LYS A 183 21.79 -20.09 -5.69
C LYS A 183 22.10 -18.58 -5.81
N PRO A 184 21.16 -17.68 -5.50
CA PRO A 184 21.34 -16.23 -5.64
C PRO A 184 22.51 -15.69 -4.83
N LYS A 185 23.25 -14.74 -5.44
CA LYS A 185 24.39 -14.03 -4.83
C LYS A 185 24.12 -12.53 -4.64
N ASP A 186 23.08 -12.01 -5.29
CA ASP A 186 22.60 -10.64 -5.20
C ASP A 186 21.13 -10.60 -4.76
N ALA A 187 20.72 -9.47 -4.17
CA ALA A 187 19.39 -9.35 -3.60
C ALA A 187 18.25 -9.34 -4.63
N LYS A 188 18.51 -8.92 -5.88
CA LYS A 188 17.48 -8.87 -6.93
C LYS A 188 17.11 -10.27 -7.41
N LYS A 189 18.12 -11.11 -7.69
CA LYS A 189 17.91 -12.53 -8.00
C LYS A 189 17.29 -13.25 -6.80
N TRP A 190 17.73 -12.96 -5.58
CA TRP A 190 17.13 -13.53 -4.37
C TRP A 190 15.64 -13.20 -4.25
N TRP A 191 15.25 -11.93 -4.46
CA TRP A 191 13.84 -11.53 -4.43
C TRP A 191 13.03 -12.27 -5.50
N THR A 192 13.54 -12.34 -6.73
CA THR A 192 12.86 -13.03 -7.84
C THR A 192 12.56 -14.49 -7.50
N GLU A 193 13.54 -15.19 -6.90
CA GLU A 193 13.39 -16.60 -6.54
C GLU A 193 12.59 -16.81 -5.24
N ASN A 194 12.61 -15.88 -4.28
CA ASN A 194 12.08 -16.08 -2.93
C ASN A 194 10.85 -15.24 -2.57
N ARG A 195 10.39 -14.32 -3.45
CA ARG A 195 9.22 -13.48 -3.17
C ARG A 195 7.95 -14.29 -2.87
N HIS A 196 7.83 -15.48 -3.45
CA HIS A 196 6.73 -16.39 -3.15
C HIS A 196 6.74 -16.88 -1.69
N HIS A 197 7.90 -17.22 -1.13
CA HIS A 197 8.04 -17.57 0.30
C HIS A 197 7.75 -16.38 1.22
N VAL A 198 8.14 -15.17 0.82
CA VAL A 198 7.77 -13.95 1.57
C VAL A 198 6.25 -13.80 1.60
N TRP A 199 5.58 -13.98 0.46
CA TRP A 199 4.12 -13.91 0.38
C TRP A 199 3.42 -15.02 1.20
N GLU A 200 3.90 -16.26 1.12
CA GLU A 200 3.40 -17.37 1.93
C GLU A 200 3.51 -17.05 3.43
N ALA A 201 4.63 -16.49 3.87
CA ALA A 201 4.81 -16.05 5.25
C ALA A 201 3.80 -14.95 5.64
N MET A 202 3.55 -13.98 4.76
CA MET A 202 2.52 -12.96 4.97
C MET A 202 1.12 -13.58 5.08
N MET A 203 0.76 -14.55 4.23
CA MET A 203 -0.52 -15.25 4.32
C MET A 203 -0.65 -16.05 5.63
N CYS A 204 0.39 -16.77 6.05
CA CYS A 204 0.41 -17.44 7.35
C CYS A 204 0.19 -16.46 8.52
N GLY A 205 0.85 -15.30 8.48
CA GLY A 205 0.69 -14.23 9.45
C GLY A 205 -0.73 -13.66 9.49
N TYR A 206 -1.29 -13.37 8.32
CA TYR A 206 -2.68 -12.94 8.14
C TYR A 206 -3.68 -13.94 8.75
N GLN A 207 -3.55 -15.23 8.43
CA GLN A 207 -4.40 -16.27 8.99
C GLN A 207 -4.29 -16.34 10.51
N SER A 208 -3.09 -16.15 11.07
CA SER A 208 -2.86 -16.21 12.51
C SER A 208 -3.55 -15.09 13.30
N ALA A 209 -3.97 -14.00 12.65
CA ALA A 209 -4.63 -12.89 13.32
C ALA A 209 -6.04 -13.26 13.81
N GLN A 210 -6.81 -13.97 12.97
CA GLN A 210 -8.25 -14.24 13.23
C GLN A 210 -8.72 -15.64 12.82
N LYS A 211 -7.80 -16.52 12.39
CA LYS A 211 -8.10 -17.79 11.72
C LYS A 211 -8.88 -17.61 10.41
N ASP A 212 -8.61 -16.51 9.69
CA ASP A 212 -9.14 -16.30 8.35
C ASP A 212 -8.69 -17.45 7.42
N ASN A 213 -9.56 -17.88 6.51
CA ASN A 213 -9.29 -18.94 5.53
C ASN A 213 -9.34 -18.44 4.07
N GLN A 214 -9.63 -17.15 3.89
CA GLN A 214 -9.67 -16.48 2.59
C GLN A 214 -8.34 -15.76 2.39
N CYS A 215 -7.40 -16.42 1.71
CA CYS A 215 -6.15 -15.80 1.29
C CYS A 215 -6.28 -15.21 -0.11
N THR A 216 -5.25 -14.53 -0.60
CA THR A 216 -5.22 -13.94 -1.94
C THR A 216 -3.83 -14.07 -2.55
N GLY A 217 -3.73 -13.93 -3.87
CA GLY A 217 -2.47 -13.61 -4.55
C GLY A 217 -2.08 -12.13 -4.40
N TYR A 218 -0.83 -11.83 -4.77
CA TYR A 218 -0.28 -10.48 -4.79
C TYR A 218 -0.31 -9.80 -6.18
N GLY A 219 -0.77 -10.51 -7.22
CA GLY A 219 -0.72 -10.02 -8.60
C GLY A 219 0.72 -9.71 -9.01
N ASN A 220 0.93 -8.53 -9.59
CA ASN A 220 2.24 -7.98 -9.95
C ASN A 220 2.61 -6.75 -9.10
N ILE A 221 2.08 -6.63 -7.88
CA ILE A 221 2.21 -5.41 -7.06
C ILE A 221 3.66 -5.02 -6.77
N ASP A 222 4.60 -5.98 -6.68
CA ASP A 222 6.02 -5.70 -6.41
C ASP A 222 6.82 -5.26 -7.64
N ASP A 223 6.21 -5.38 -8.84
CA ASP A 223 6.74 -4.91 -10.12
C ASP A 223 6.32 -3.46 -10.43
N ILE A 224 5.23 -2.97 -9.80
CA ILE A 224 4.78 -1.58 -9.96
C ILE A 224 5.76 -0.64 -9.22
N PRO A 225 6.23 0.48 -9.82
CA PRO A 225 7.13 1.43 -9.18
C PRO A 225 6.64 1.92 -7.80
N GLN A 226 7.54 1.98 -6.81
CA GLN A 226 7.16 2.24 -5.41
C GLN A 226 6.37 3.54 -5.23
N PHE A 227 6.79 4.63 -5.87
CA PHE A 227 6.07 5.90 -5.79
C PHE A 227 4.63 5.77 -6.31
N LEU A 228 4.45 5.09 -7.44
CA LEU A 228 3.12 4.88 -8.01
C LEU A 228 2.23 4.05 -7.08
N ARG A 229 2.79 3.07 -6.35
CA ARG A 229 2.03 2.30 -5.35
C ARG A 229 1.63 3.15 -4.15
N TRP A 230 2.53 3.99 -3.64
CA TRP A 230 2.22 4.92 -2.56
C TRP A 230 1.17 5.94 -2.98
N PHE A 231 1.22 6.42 -4.23
CA PHE A 231 0.22 7.33 -4.78
C PHE A 231 -1.14 6.65 -4.97
N ARG A 232 -1.17 5.39 -5.40
CA ARG A 232 -2.40 4.56 -5.42
C ARG A 232 -2.94 4.36 -4.01
N GLU A 233 -2.09 4.01 -3.04
CA GLU A 233 -2.48 3.86 -1.64
C GLU A 233 -3.11 5.18 -1.13
N TRP A 234 -2.52 6.33 -1.43
CA TRP A 234 -3.09 7.64 -1.11
C TRP A 234 -4.46 7.84 -1.74
N GLY A 235 -4.61 7.49 -3.02
CA GLY A 235 -5.88 7.53 -3.76
C GLY A 235 -6.98 6.72 -3.07
N THR A 236 -6.69 5.49 -2.63
CA THR A 236 -7.70 4.64 -1.96
C THR A 236 -8.26 5.28 -0.70
N TYR A 237 -7.41 5.93 0.12
CA TYR A 237 -7.88 6.63 1.33
C TYR A 237 -8.62 7.92 0.99
N VAL A 238 -8.08 8.74 0.10
CA VAL A 238 -8.61 10.08 -0.15
C VAL A 238 -9.90 10.05 -0.96
N CYS A 239 -10.04 9.13 -1.91
CA CYS A 239 -11.29 8.98 -2.66
C CYS A 239 -12.43 8.51 -1.75
N GLU A 240 -12.18 7.54 -0.85
CA GLU A 240 -13.18 7.10 0.15
C GLU A 240 -13.54 8.23 1.11
N GLU A 241 -12.55 8.98 1.61
CA GLU A 241 -12.78 10.17 2.45
C GLU A 241 -13.59 11.24 1.69
N SER A 242 -13.28 11.48 0.42
CA SER A 242 -13.94 12.49 -0.41
C SER A 242 -15.41 12.15 -0.62
N GLU A 243 -15.74 10.90 -0.92
CA GLU A 243 -17.11 10.46 -1.09
C GLU A 243 -17.90 10.60 0.22
N LYS A 244 -17.32 10.12 1.34
CA LYS A 244 -17.93 10.22 2.66
C LYS A 244 -18.17 11.68 3.08
N ASN A 245 -17.19 12.55 2.89
CA ASN A 245 -17.27 13.96 3.24
C ASN A 245 -18.28 14.69 2.36
N MET A 246 -18.33 14.39 1.06
CA MET A 246 -19.31 14.95 0.13
C MET A 246 -20.74 14.53 0.51
N ASN A 247 -20.96 13.25 0.83
CA ASN A 247 -22.26 12.74 1.26
C ASN A 247 -22.71 13.37 2.58
N THR A 248 -21.78 13.54 3.53
CA THR A 248 -22.06 14.21 4.82
C THR A 248 -22.42 15.69 4.60
N LEU A 249 -21.66 16.40 3.77
CA LEU A 249 -21.92 17.81 3.45
C LEU A 249 -23.28 17.98 2.78
N LYS A 250 -23.61 17.15 1.78
CA LYS A 250 -24.92 17.14 1.12
C LYS A 250 -26.06 16.87 2.11
N ALA A 251 -25.91 15.87 2.98
CA ALA A 251 -26.95 15.52 3.94
C ALA A 251 -27.23 16.63 4.97
N VAL A 252 -26.19 17.32 5.45
CA VAL A 252 -26.33 18.36 6.48
C VAL A 252 -26.76 19.71 5.89
N CYS A 253 -26.13 20.14 4.80
CA CYS A 253 -26.36 21.47 4.21
C CYS A 253 -27.48 21.51 3.18
N PHE A 254 -27.76 20.38 2.52
CA PHE A 254 -28.73 20.26 1.43
C PHE A 254 -29.67 19.05 1.66
N PRO A 255 -30.35 18.96 2.82
CA PRO A 255 -31.24 17.84 3.09
C PRO A 255 -32.35 17.79 2.04
N LYS A 256 -32.65 16.60 1.52
CA LYS A 256 -33.78 16.40 0.60
C LYS A 256 -35.07 16.73 1.35
N GLN A 257 -35.63 17.93 1.13
CA GLN A 257 -36.96 18.25 1.63
C GLN A 257 -38.03 17.78 0.63
N PRO A 258 -39.17 17.24 1.09
CA PRO A 258 -40.32 17.03 0.21
C PRO A 258 -40.75 18.40 -0.35
N ARG A 259 -40.84 18.51 -1.69
CA ARG A 259 -41.38 19.71 -2.33
C ARG A 259 -42.83 19.89 -1.89
N THR A 260 -43.10 20.94 -1.13
CA THR A 260 -44.45 21.46 -0.91
C THR A 260 -44.57 22.80 -1.64
N GLU A 261 -45.79 23.15 -2.08
CA GLU A 261 -46.08 24.41 -2.80
C GLU A 261 -45.68 25.66 -1.99
N ALA A 262 -45.41 25.52 -0.69
CA ALA A 262 -45.01 26.58 0.22
C ALA A 262 -43.48 26.82 0.33
N ASN A 263 -42.61 25.99 -0.26
CA ASN A 263 -41.15 26.14 -0.14
C ASN A 263 -40.44 26.03 -1.51
N PRO A 264 -40.26 27.15 -2.24
CA PRO A 264 -39.80 27.12 -3.63
C PRO A 264 -38.30 26.83 -3.84
N ALA A 265 -37.48 26.74 -2.79
CA ALA A 265 -36.04 26.52 -2.93
C ALA A 265 -35.51 25.56 -1.86
N LEU A 266 -34.51 24.74 -2.24
CA LEU A 266 -33.54 24.18 -1.28
C LEU A 266 -32.81 25.37 -0.65
N THR A 267 -33.38 25.95 0.39
CA THR A 267 -32.66 26.91 1.22
C THR A 267 -31.50 26.14 1.84
N VAL A 268 -30.26 26.55 1.56
CA VAL A 268 -29.12 26.22 2.43
C VAL A 268 -29.61 26.48 3.83
N HIS A 269 -29.69 25.45 4.66
CA HIS A 269 -30.15 25.67 6.01
C HIS A 269 -29.06 26.52 6.66
N GLU A 270 -29.34 27.81 6.88
CA GLU A 270 -28.50 28.73 7.66
C GLU A 270 -28.52 28.25 9.13
N ASN A 271 -27.99 27.06 9.35
CA ASN A 271 -27.84 26.45 10.66
C ASN A 271 -26.35 26.33 10.97
N GLU A 272 -26.01 26.50 12.24
CA GLU A 272 -24.65 26.39 12.76
C GLU A 272 -24.01 25.05 12.38
N MET A 273 -24.82 24.01 12.23
CA MET A 273 -24.41 22.66 11.87
C MET A 273 -23.82 22.57 10.45
N CYS A 274 -24.43 23.23 9.46
CA CYS A 274 -23.92 23.29 8.09
C CYS A 274 -22.61 24.08 8.05
N SER A 275 -22.54 25.24 8.71
CA SER A 275 -21.31 26.03 8.79
C SER A 275 -20.16 25.24 9.44
N SER A 276 -20.43 24.54 10.55
CA SER A 276 -19.45 23.67 11.21
C SER A 276 -18.99 22.51 10.32
N THR A 277 -19.91 21.89 9.57
CA THR A 277 -19.60 20.78 8.65
C THR A 277 -18.76 21.27 7.47
N LEU A 278 -19.07 22.45 6.94
CA LEU A 278 -18.33 23.07 5.84
C LEU A 278 -16.90 23.42 6.26
N LYS A 279 -16.70 23.97 7.45
CA LYS A 279 -15.34 24.21 8.00
C LYS A 279 -14.52 22.94 8.09
N LYS A 280 -15.10 21.84 8.60
CA LYS A 280 -14.41 20.54 8.68
C LYS A 280 -14.09 19.97 7.30
N TYR A 281 -15.00 20.14 6.33
CA TYR A 281 -14.76 19.75 4.94
C TYR A 281 -13.60 20.54 4.33
N GLU A 282 -13.56 21.86 4.55
CA GLU A 282 -12.51 22.74 4.04
C GLU A 282 -11.13 22.41 4.66
N GLU A 283 -11.06 22.16 5.97
CA GLU A 283 -9.84 21.71 6.64
C GLU A 283 -9.30 20.39 6.05
N TRP A 284 -10.19 19.40 5.85
CA TRP A 284 -9.83 18.15 5.20
C TRP A 284 -9.36 18.38 3.76
N TYR A 285 -10.11 19.17 2.98
CA TYR A 285 -9.80 19.47 1.58
C TYR A 285 -8.44 20.14 1.45
N ASN A 286 -8.15 21.17 2.26
CA ASN A 286 -6.87 21.88 2.20
C ASN A 286 -5.68 20.98 2.55
N LYS A 287 -5.84 20.08 3.52
CA LYS A 287 -4.84 19.05 3.83
C LYS A 287 -4.59 18.14 2.63
N ARG A 288 -5.63 17.52 2.07
CA ARG A 288 -5.50 16.59 0.94
C ARG A 288 -5.06 17.30 -0.35
N LYS A 289 -5.44 18.55 -0.55
CA LYS A 289 -5.00 19.38 -1.69
C LYS A 289 -3.51 19.63 -1.67
N THR A 290 -2.94 19.86 -0.48
CA THR A 290 -1.49 20.00 -0.31
C THR A 290 -0.78 18.69 -0.67
N GLU A 291 -1.26 17.57 -0.11
CA GLU A 291 -0.71 16.23 -0.40
C GLU A 291 -0.82 15.85 -1.88
N TRP A 292 -1.95 16.19 -2.53
CA TRP A 292 -2.18 16.00 -3.97
C TRP A 292 -1.18 16.77 -4.81
N THR A 293 -0.96 18.05 -4.46
CA THR A 293 -0.09 18.95 -5.22
C THR A 293 1.35 18.44 -5.19
N GLU A 294 1.84 18.02 -4.02
CA GLU A 294 3.17 17.42 -3.87
C GLU A 294 3.30 16.14 -4.71
N GLN A 295 2.40 15.17 -4.55
CA GLN A 295 2.50 13.90 -5.29
C GLN A 295 2.33 14.08 -6.80
N SER A 296 1.53 15.07 -7.24
CA SER A 296 1.39 15.41 -8.65
C SER A 296 2.71 15.90 -9.26
N ILE A 297 3.58 16.58 -8.50
CA ILE A 297 4.91 16.98 -8.96
C ILE A 297 5.73 15.74 -9.30
N LYS A 298 5.82 14.78 -8.37
CA LYS A 298 6.57 13.54 -8.58
C LYS A 298 6.01 12.73 -9.74
N TYR A 299 4.69 12.57 -9.81
CA TYR A 299 4.03 11.84 -10.89
C TYR A 299 4.36 12.46 -12.26
N ASN A 300 4.21 13.78 -12.41
CA ASN A 300 4.45 14.45 -13.68
C ASN A 300 5.92 14.40 -14.12
N ASN A 301 6.86 14.46 -13.17
CA ASN A 301 8.29 14.34 -13.47
C ASN A 301 8.65 12.93 -13.94
N ASP A 302 8.06 11.89 -13.33
CA ASP A 302 8.46 10.50 -13.58
C ASP A 302 7.67 9.82 -14.70
N LYS A 303 6.42 10.24 -14.99
CA LYS A 303 5.53 9.56 -15.95
C LYS A 303 6.12 9.42 -17.35
N ILE A 304 7.05 10.29 -17.73
CA ILE A 304 7.76 10.26 -19.02
C ILE A 304 8.52 8.95 -19.25
N ASN A 305 8.90 8.25 -18.18
CA ASN A 305 9.66 7.00 -18.23
C ASN A 305 8.77 5.77 -18.45
N TYR A 306 7.45 5.93 -18.49
CA TYR A 306 6.49 4.83 -18.57
C TYR A 306 5.55 5.07 -19.76
N THR A 307 5.68 4.25 -20.79
CA THR A 307 4.96 4.43 -22.07
C THR A 307 3.45 4.53 -21.92
N ASP A 308 2.88 3.79 -20.96
CA ASP A 308 1.43 3.58 -20.86
C ASP A 308 0.73 4.62 -19.98
N ILE A 309 1.51 5.47 -19.29
CA ILE A 309 0.98 6.54 -18.41
C ILE A 309 1.57 7.92 -18.74
N LYS A 310 2.55 8.02 -19.66
CA LYS A 310 3.20 9.30 -20.01
C LYS A 310 2.23 10.38 -20.48
N THR A 311 1.09 10.01 -21.06
CA THR A 311 0.06 10.95 -21.53
C THR A 311 -0.99 11.26 -20.48
N LEU A 312 -1.15 10.42 -19.46
CA LEU A 312 -2.17 10.59 -18.43
C LEU A 312 -1.78 11.69 -17.44
N SER A 313 -2.77 12.44 -17.00
CA SER A 313 -2.71 13.28 -15.80
C SER A 313 -2.70 12.42 -14.53
N PRO A 314 -2.30 12.97 -13.36
CA PRO A 314 -2.37 12.25 -12.10
C PRO A 314 -3.80 11.76 -11.77
N SER A 315 -4.83 12.52 -12.16
CA SER A 315 -6.23 12.16 -11.92
C SER A 315 -6.70 11.02 -12.82
N GLU A 316 -6.42 11.11 -14.13
CA GLU A 316 -6.74 10.03 -15.08
C GLU A 316 -6.05 8.73 -14.67
N TYR A 317 -4.79 8.80 -14.22
CA TYR A 317 -4.08 7.63 -13.71
C TYR A 317 -4.79 6.95 -12.52
N LEU A 318 -5.22 7.72 -11.52
CA LEU A 318 -5.93 7.13 -10.37
C LEU A 318 -7.34 6.64 -10.72
N ILE A 319 -8.00 7.24 -11.73
CA ILE A 319 -9.34 6.83 -12.17
C ILE A 319 -9.28 5.57 -13.05
N GLU A 320 -8.30 5.49 -13.95
CA GLU A 320 -8.26 4.48 -15.01
C GLU A 320 -7.33 3.29 -14.71
N LYS A 321 -6.35 3.45 -13.80
CA LYS A 321 -5.27 2.47 -13.58
C LYS A 321 -5.14 2.00 -12.12
N CYS A 322 -5.98 2.46 -11.19
CA CYS A 322 -5.90 2.12 -9.77
C CYS A 322 -7.04 1.22 -9.30
#